data_AF-A0A352JI84-F1
#
_entry.id   AF-A0A352JI84-F1
#
_cell.length_a   1.000
_cell.length_b   1.000
_cell.length_c   1.000
_cell.angle_alpha   90.00
_cell.angle_beta   90.00
_cell.angle_gamma   90.00
#
_symmetry.space_group_name_H-M   'P 1'
#
loop_
_entity.id
_entity.type
_entity.pdbx_description
1 polymer ?
#
loop_
_entity_poly.entity_id
_entity_poly.type
_entity_poly.pdbx_seq_one_letter_code
_entity_poly.pdbx_strand_id
1 'polypeptide(L)'
;MAVQGKLELTIKINELPAIASKDTNGWITFNLDCDGRIFTATVKPKVFKKLEDAQANFPMWVAAIAGKLGQATEQGFVLEDANIQVFEKKPKEPKQLEVAA
;
A
#
# COMPACT_ATOMS: atom_id res chain seq x y z
N MET A 1 2.76 15.09 32.72
CA MET A 1 3.13 15.90 31.54
C MET A 1 3.14 14.98 30.33
N ALA A 2 2.52 15.37 29.22
CA ALA A 2 2.53 14.57 27.99
C ALA A 2 3.61 15.10 27.03
N VAL A 3 4.35 14.19 26.40
CA VAL A 3 5.33 14.50 25.35
C VAL A 3 4.61 14.45 24.01
N GLN A 4 4.95 15.35 23.09
CA GLN A 4 4.40 15.34 21.73
C GLN A 4 4.92 14.12 20.95
N GLY A 5 4.00 13.27 20.50
CA GLY A 5 4.28 12.14 19.63
C GLY A 5 3.85 12.41 18.19
N LYS A 6 4.51 11.75 17.23
CA LYS A 6 4.07 11.70 15.83
C LYS A 6 3.42 10.34 15.59
N LEU A 7 2.17 10.34 15.14
CA LEU A 7 1.46 9.13 14.73
C LEU A 7 1.68 8.90 13.24
N GLU A 8 2.22 7.73 12.89
CA GLU A 8 2.36 7.28 11.50
C GLU A 8 1.79 5.87 11.37
N LEU A 9 1.09 5.63 10.27
CA LEU A 9 0.49 4.35 9.93
C LEU A 9 1.18 3.77 8.71
N THR A 10 1.28 2.44 8.67
CA THR A 10 1.78 1.71 7.50
C THR A 10 0.81 0.59 7.15
N ILE A 11 0.27 0.64 5.94
CA ILE A 11 -0.60 -0.38 5.37
C ILE A 11 0.21 -1.20 4.36
N LYS A 12 0.13 -2.53 4.43
CA LYS A 12 0.85 -3.42 3.52
C LYS A 12 -0.11 -4.10 2.57
N ILE A 13 0.21 -4.08 1.29
CA ILE A 13 -0.53 -4.77 0.23
C ILE A 13 0.42 -5.60 -0.62
N ASN A 14 -0.12 -6.63 -1.25
CA ASN A 14 0.58 -7.52 -2.18
C ASN A 14 -0.11 -7.59 -3.55
N GLU A 15 -1.14 -6.76 -3.75
CA GLU A 15 -1.91 -6.67 -4.99
C GLU A 15 -2.10 -5.19 -5.34
N LEU A 16 -2.21 -4.90 -6.64
CA LEU A 16 -2.41 -3.54 -7.14
C LEU A 16 -3.84 -3.06 -6.78
N PRO A 17 -4.01 -1.96 -6.02
CA PRO A 17 -5.33 -1.46 -5.68
C PRO A 17 -5.99 -0.80 -6.89
N ALA A 18 -7.32 -0.91 -6.97
CA ALA A 18 -8.08 -0.24 -8.02
C ALA A 18 -8.01 1.28 -7.87
N ILE A 19 -7.87 1.97 -9.01
CA ILE A 19 -7.92 3.43 -9.05
C ILE A 19 -9.37 3.86 -8.82
N ALA A 20 -9.63 4.54 -7.71
CA ALA A 20 -10.95 5.06 -7.39
C ALA A 20 -11.23 6.35 -8.18
N SER A 21 -10.24 7.23 -8.31
CA SER A 21 -10.36 8.49 -9.04
C SER A 21 -9.00 9.04 -9.46
N LYS A 22 -9.01 9.92 -10.46
CA LYS A 22 -7.86 10.74 -10.85
C LYS A 22 -8.25 12.20 -10.78
N ASP A 23 -7.50 12.99 -10.03
CA ASP A 23 -7.71 14.44 -9.93
C ASP A 23 -7.33 15.13 -11.25
N THR A 24 -7.83 16.34 -11.47
CA THR A 24 -7.41 17.26 -12.55
C THR A 24 -5.90 17.48 -12.63
N ASN A 25 -5.20 17.43 -11.49
CA ASN A 25 -3.73 17.51 -11.43
C ASN A 25 -3.02 16.17 -11.69
N GLY A 26 -3.77 15.12 -12.05
CA GLY A 26 -3.27 13.77 -12.29
C GLY A 26 -3.00 12.95 -11.03
N TRP A 27 -3.33 13.44 -9.84
CA TRP A 27 -3.15 12.68 -8.61
C TRP A 27 -4.09 11.48 -8.60
N ILE A 28 -3.60 10.34 -8.14
CA ILE A 28 -4.31 9.07 -8.16
C ILE A 28 -4.82 8.79 -6.75
N THR A 29 -6.13 8.64 -6.64
CA THR A 29 -6.82 8.24 -5.41
C THR A 29 -7.18 6.77 -5.50
N PHE A 30 -6.88 6.02 -4.44
CA PHE A 30 -7.23 4.60 -4.32
C PHE A 30 -7.61 4.28 -2.87
N ASN A 31 -8.33 3.16 -2.72
CA ASN A 31 -8.86 2.71 -1.44
C ASN A 31 -8.15 1.44 -0.98
N LEU A 32 -7.95 1.33 0.33
CA LEU A 32 -7.32 0.20 1.00
C LEU A 32 -8.26 -0.30 2.09
N ASP A 33 -8.74 -1.53 1.96
CA ASP A 33 -9.52 -2.17 3.02
C ASP A 33 -8.57 -2.72 4.10
N CYS A 34 -8.78 -2.28 5.34
CA CYS A 34 -8.10 -2.76 6.52
C CYS A 34 -9.14 -3.29 7.52
N ASP A 35 -9.54 -4.55 7.34
CA ASP A 35 -10.51 -5.24 8.18
C ASP A 35 -11.87 -4.53 8.24
N GLY A 36 -12.38 -4.10 7.07
CA GLY A 36 -13.64 -3.37 6.93
C GLY A 36 -13.54 -1.87 7.21
N ARG A 37 -12.34 -1.34 7.47
CA ARG A 37 -12.08 0.10 7.52
C ARG A 37 -11.37 0.54 6.24
N ILE A 38 -12.01 1.42 5.49
CA ILE A 38 -11.49 1.91 4.22
C ILE A 38 -10.56 3.09 4.45
N PHE A 39 -9.29 2.90 4.08
CA PHE A 39 -8.30 3.96 4.02
C PHE A 39 -8.21 4.51 2.60
N THR A 40 -8.49 5.80 2.45
CA THR A 40 -8.35 6.48 1.16
C THR A 40 -6.99 7.18 1.11
N ALA A 41 -6.18 6.84 0.11
CA ALA A 41 -4.88 7.45 -0.11
C ALA A 41 -4.85 8.15 -1.47
N THR A 42 -4.30 9.37 -1.48
CA THR A 42 -4.08 10.13 -2.71
C THR A 42 -2.59 10.34 -2.90
N VAL A 43 -2.05 9.86 -4.03
CA VAL A 43 -0.62 9.95 -4.33
C VAL A 43 -0.37 10.52 -5.72
N LYS A 44 0.84 11.02 -5.95
CA LYS A 44 1.28 11.45 -7.29
C LYS A 44 1.38 10.25 -8.23
N PRO A 45 1.18 10.43 -9.56
CA PRO A 45 1.33 9.35 -10.54
C PRO A 45 2.66 8.60 -10.43
N LYS A 46 3.76 9.32 -10.21
CA LYS A 46 5.10 8.73 -10.05
C LYS A 46 5.20 7.78 -8.86
N VAL A 47 4.44 8.03 -7.79
CA VAL A 47 4.42 7.18 -6.60
C VAL A 47 3.56 5.94 -6.85
N PHE A 48 2.38 6.12 -7.45
CA PHE A 48 1.50 5.00 -7.83
C PHE A 48 2.15 4.06 -8.85
N LYS A 49 2.90 4.63 -9.82
CA LYS A 49 3.61 3.87 -10.85
C LYS A 49 4.57 2.82 -10.27
N LYS A 50 5.11 3.03 -9.07
CA LYS A 50 5.91 2.01 -8.37
C LYS A 50 5.13 0.72 -8.13
N LEU A 51 3.83 0.81 -7.84
CA LEU A 51 2.96 -0.37 -7.69
C LEU A 51 2.69 -1.05 -9.03
N GLU A 52 2.44 -0.27 -10.08
CA GLU A 52 2.24 -0.81 -11.43
C GLU A 52 3.49 -1.55 -11.93
N ASP A 53 4.66 -0.94 -11.74
CA ASP A 53 5.95 -1.55 -12.06
C ASP A 53 6.17 -2.82 -11.21
N ALA A 54 5.79 -2.82 -9.93
CA ALA A 54 5.91 -4.00 -9.09
C ALA A 54 5.05 -5.16 -9.59
N GLN A 55 3.79 -4.87 -9.94
CA GLN A 55 2.83 -5.83 -10.47
C GLN A 55 3.29 -6.42 -11.81
N ALA A 56 3.98 -5.64 -12.64
CA ALA A 56 4.47 -6.07 -13.94
C ALA A 56 5.81 -6.83 -13.88
N ASN A 57 6.70 -6.44 -12.97
CA ASN A 57 8.09 -6.94 -12.95
C ASN A 57 8.36 -8.00 -11.88
N PHE A 58 7.57 -8.07 -10.81
CA PHE A 58 7.82 -8.98 -9.69
C PHE A 58 6.70 -10.02 -9.56
N PRO A 59 7.02 -11.34 -9.58
CA PRO A 59 6.02 -12.39 -9.41
C PRO A 59 5.41 -12.38 -8.01
N MET A 60 6.17 -11.95 -7.01
CA MET A 60 5.69 -11.68 -5.66
C MET A 60 6.32 -10.39 -5.14
N TRP A 61 5.48 -9.52 -4.59
CA TRP A 61 5.91 -8.24 -4.01
C TRP A 61 5.04 -7.87 -2.82
N VAL A 62 5.55 -6.95 -2.02
CA VAL A 62 4.79 -6.28 -0.96
C VAL A 62 5.07 -4.79 -1.06
N ALA A 63 4.03 -3.97 -1.09
CA ALA A 63 4.15 -2.54 -0.93
C ALA A 63 3.78 -2.13 0.49
N ALA A 64 4.62 -1.31 1.09
CA ALA A 64 4.32 -0.57 2.31
C ALA A 64 3.87 0.84 1.92
N ILE A 65 2.66 1.20 2.32
CA ILE A 65 2.03 2.50 2.10
C ILE A 65 1.99 3.18 3.46
N ALA A 66 2.90 4.12 3.66
CA ALA A 66 3.06 4.85 4.91
C ALA A 66 2.44 6.24 4.81
N GLY A 67 1.80 6.71 5.88
CA GLY A 67 1.23 8.05 5.95
C GLY A 67 0.75 8.39 7.35
N LYS A 68 0.18 9.59 7.49
CA LYS A 68 -0.46 10.03 8.73
C LYS A 68 -1.94 9.67 8.72
N LEU A 69 -2.47 9.39 9.91
CA LEU A 69 -3.91 9.25 10.07
C LEU A 69 -4.55 10.64 9.93
N GLY A 70 -5.24 10.85 8.81
CA GLY A 70 -5.97 12.06 8.51
C GLY A 70 -7.41 12.01 9.00
N GLN A 71 -8.26 12.76 8.31
CA GLN A 71 -9.67 12.90 8.64
C GLN A 71 -10.42 11.55 8.58
N ALA A 72 -11.33 11.32 9.54
CA ALA A 72 -12.26 10.20 9.48
C ALA A 72 -13.27 10.40 8.34
N THR A 73 -13.53 9.34 7.60
CA THR A 73 -14.58 9.27 6.57
C THR A 73 -15.73 8.38 7.07
N GLU A 74 -16.84 8.30 6.34
CA GLU A 74 -17.95 7.41 6.71
C GLU A 74 -17.53 5.93 6.83
N GLN A 75 -16.52 5.52 6.06
CA GLN A 75 -16.09 4.12 5.95
C GLN A 75 -14.72 3.85 6.57
N GLY A 76 -14.01 4.87 7.06
CA GLY A 76 -12.68 4.72 7.64
C GLY A 76 -11.94 6.05 7.76
N PHE A 77 -10.80 6.20 7.09
CA PHE A 77 -9.90 7.36 7.28
C PHE A 77 -9.17 7.76 6.00
N VAL A 78 -8.77 9.02 5.92
CA VAL A 78 -7.82 9.49 4.91
C VAL A 78 -6.40 9.18 5.38
N LEU A 79 -5.57 8.63 4.50
CA LEU A 79 -4.14 8.46 4.74
C LEU A 79 -3.40 9.66 4.13
N GLU A 80 -3.04 10.62 4.97
CA GLU A 80 -2.34 11.84 4.56
C GLU A 80 -0.85 11.60 4.34
N ASP A 81 -0.24 12.42 3.47
CA ASP A 81 1.18 12.33 3.12
C ASP A 81 1.61 10.91 2.68
N ALA A 82 0.70 10.19 2.01
CA ALA A 82 0.92 8.80 1.63
C ALA A 82 2.14 8.63 0.71
N ASN A 83 3.04 7.72 1.09
CA ASN A 83 4.21 7.34 0.32
C ASN A 83 4.30 5.82 0.20
N ILE A 84 4.81 5.36 -0.94
CA ILE A 84 4.83 3.94 -1.30
C ILE A 84 6.27 3.46 -1.46
N GLN A 85 6.56 2.35 -0.78
CA GLN A 85 7.80 1.59 -0.92
C GLN A 85 7.48 0.13 -1.26
N VAL A 86 8.02 -0.36 -2.37
CA VAL A 86 7.82 -1.73 -2.84
C VAL A 86 9.04 -2.56 -2.48
N PHE A 87 8.78 -3.78 -2.02
CA PHE A 87 9.76 -4.80 -1.73
C PHE A 87 9.47 -6.03 -2.60
N GLU A 88 10.43 -6.44 -3.41
CA GLU A 88 10.37 -7.72 -4.11
C GLU A 88 10.49 -8.87 -3.10
N LYS A 89 9.59 -9.86 -3.20
CA LYS A 89 9.73 -11.13 -2.50
C LYS A 89 10.24 -12.17 -3.49
N LYS A 90 11.45 -12.65 -3.28
CA LYS A 90 11.89 -13.87 -3.95
C LYS A 90 11.11 -15.06 -3.38
N PRO A 91 10.57 -15.95 -4.22
CA PRO A 91 10.04 -17.22 -3.75
C PRO A 91 11.12 -17.88 -2.89
N LYS A 92 10.77 -18.31 -1.66
CA LYS A 92 11.59 -19.34 -1.03
C LYS A 92 11.49 -20.53 -1.97
N GLU A 93 12.62 -21.00 -2.49
CA GLU A 93 12.67 -22.26 -3.21
C GLU A 93 11.84 -23.27 -2.41
N PRO A 94 10.87 -23.97 -3.03
CA PRO A 94 10.18 -25.03 -2.33
C PRO A 94 11.27 -25.96 -1.83
N LYS A 95 11.39 -26.07 -0.50
CA LYS A 95 12.25 -27.08 0.12
C LYS A 95 11.82 -28.38 -0.53
N GLN A 96 12.67 -28.90 -1.42
CA GLN A 96 12.43 -30.12 -2.16
C GLN A 96 11.95 -31.14 -1.14
N LEU A 97 10.65 -31.45 -1.21
CA LEU A 97 10.10 -32.60 -0.53
C LEU A 97 10.80 -33.76 -1.21
N GLU A 98 11.88 -34.20 -0.58
CA GLU A 98 12.56 -35.45 -0.87
C GLU A 98 11.52 -36.54 -0.64
N VAL A 99 10.77 -36.84 -1.71
CA VAL A 99 10.01 -38.08 -1.81
C VAL A 99 11.06 -39.17 -1.92
N ALA A 100 11.55 -39.62 -0.77
CA ALA A 100 12.24 -40.89 -0.65
C ALA A 100 11.18 -41.97 -0.93
N ALA A 101 11.22 -42.48 -2.16
CA ALA A 101 10.61 -43.74 -2.55
C ALA A 101 11.66 -44.84 -2.46
#